data_AF-D7LIH6-F1
#
_entry.id   AF-D7LIH6-F1
#
_cell.length_a   1.000
_cell.length_b   1.000
_cell.length_c   1.000
_cell.angle_alpha   90.00
_cell.angle_beta   90.00
_cell.angle_gamma   90.00
#
_symmetry.space_group_name_H-M   'P 1'
#
loop_
_entity.id
_entity.type
_entity.pdbx_description
1 polymer ?
#
loop_
_entity_poly.entity_id
_entity_poly.type
_entity_poly.pdbx_seq_one_letter_code
_entity_poly.pdbx_strand_id
1 'polypeptide(L)'
;MEEPKWLEGLLRTNFFSICPQHRETPRNECNMFCLSCQNAAFCFYCRSSFHIDHPVLQIRRSSYHDVVRVSEIEKALDIRGVQTYVINSARVLFLNERPQPKNSSHEPFLIPFASVPWVARFVHQHFF
;
A
#
# COMPACT_ATOMS: atom_id res chain seq x y z
N MET A 1 8.20 16.44 9.58
CA MET A 1 6.95 15.94 8.97
C MET A 1 6.59 14.70 9.76
N GLU A 2 5.49 14.74 10.52
CA GLU A 2 5.05 13.57 11.28
C GLU A 2 4.54 12.50 10.32
N GLU A 3 4.90 11.25 10.63
CA GLU A 3 4.44 10.11 9.86
C GLU A 3 2.94 9.84 10.13
N PRO A 4 2.11 9.60 9.10
CA PRO A 4 0.70 9.32 9.34
C PRO A 4 0.51 8.01 10.11
N LYS A 5 -0.28 8.03 11.19
CA LYS A 5 -0.50 6.87 12.09
C LYS A 5 -0.98 5.59 11.38
N TRP A 6 -2.05 5.71 10.60
CA TRP A 6 -1.97 5.45 9.17
C TRP A 6 -1.13 4.29 8.62
N LEU A 7 0.12 4.66 8.35
CA LEU A 7 1.05 4.02 7.45
C LEU A 7 1.56 2.71 8.02
N GLU A 8 1.90 2.70 9.32
CA GLU A 8 2.27 1.48 10.04
C GLU A 8 1.18 0.41 9.95
N GLY A 9 -0.07 0.82 10.18
CA GLY A 9 -1.23 -0.06 10.06
C GLY A 9 -1.38 -0.62 8.65
N LEU A 10 -1.24 0.23 7.62
CA LEU A 10 -1.33 -0.18 6.22
C LEU A 10 -0.26 -1.24 5.87
N LEU A 11 0.99 -1.02 6.28
CA LEU A 11 2.12 -1.90 5.93
C LEU A 11 2.09 -3.25 6.65
N ARG A 12 1.52 -3.30 7.86
CA ARG A 12 1.37 -4.53 8.65
C ARG A 12 0.10 -5.31 8.36
N THR A 13 -0.87 -4.71 7.69
CA THR A 13 -2.17 -5.35 7.46
C THR A 13 -2.03 -6.52 6.49
N ASN A 14 -2.65 -7.65 6.83
CA ASN A 14 -2.78 -8.78 5.92
C ASN A 14 -4.03 -8.58 5.03
N PHE A 15 -3.81 -8.47 3.72
CA PHE A 15 -4.85 -8.30 2.73
C PHE A 15 -5.21 -9.62 2.04
N PHE A 16 -6.33 -9.60 1.32
CA PHE A 16 -6.84 -10.70 0.49
C PHE A 16 -7.31 -11.94 1.27
N SER A 17 -7.64 -11.75 2.55
CA SER A 17 -8.40 -12.73 3.32
C SER A 17 -9.88 -12.69 2.96
N ILE A 18 -10.62 -13.76 3.25
CA ILE A 18 -12.07 -13.79 3.03
C ILE A 18 -12.76 -13.06 4.19
N CYS A 19 -13.62 -12.10 3.86
CA CYS A 19 -14.39 -11.37 4.86
C CYS A 19 -15.28 -12.32 5.67
N PRO A 20 -15.20 -12.31 7.02
CA PRO A 20 -15.98 -13.21 7.86
C PRO A 20 -17.49 -12.94 7.82
N GLN A 21 -17.89 -11.69 7.54
CA GLN A 21 -19.30 -11.26 7.48
C GLN A 21 -19.95 -11.54 6.12
N HIS A 22 -19.15 -11.59 5.06
CA HIS A 22 -19.65 -11.62 3.67
C HIS A 22 -19.12 -12.82 2.88
N ARG A 23 -18.82 -13.94 3.56
CA ARG A 23 -18.11 -15.11 2.99
C ARG A 23 -18.74 -15.67 1.71
N GLU A 24 -20.05 -15.69 1.61
CA GLU A 24 -20.77 -16.33 0.49
C GLU A 24 -21.09 -15.37 -0.65
N THR A 25 -20.68 -14.11 -0.53
CA THR A 25 -20.96 -13.08 -1.54
C THR A 25 -19.79 -12.91 -2.51
N PRO A 26 -20.05 -12.53 -3.78
CA PRO A 26 -18.99 -12.09 -4.68
C PRO A 26 -18.32 -10.83 -4.14
N ARG A 27 -17.00 -10.65 -4.35
CA ARG A 27 -16.22 -9.49 -3.83
C ARG A 27 -16.11 -9.45 -2.29
N ASN A 28 -16.11 -10.63 -1.68
CA ASN A 28 -15.87 -10.86 -0.25
C ASN A 28 -14.41 -10.70 0.19
N GLU A 29 -13.49 -10.48 -0.75
CA GLU A 29 -12.07 -10.34 -0.47
C GLU A 29 -11.76 -9.04 0.30
N CYS A 30 -11.02 -9.17 1.40
CA CYS A 30 -10.56 -8.05 2.21
C CYS A 30 -9.36 -7.36 1.60
N ASN A 31 -9.61 -6.45 0.65
CA ASN A 31 -8.57 -5.73 -0.08
C ASN A 31 -8.68 -4.20 0.06
N MET A 32 -9.37 -3.73 1.10
CA MET A 32 -9.53 -2.30 1.39
C MET A 32 -8.99 -1.97 2.77
N PHE A 33 -8.46 -0.76 2.93
CA PHE A 33 -7.92 -0.23 4.18
C PHE A 33 -8.43 1.18 4.43
N CYS A 34 -8.86 1.48 5.67
CA CYS A 34 -9.47 2.75 6.04
C CYS A 34 -8.47 3.61 6.81
N LEU A 35 -8.17 4.81 6.32
CA LEU A 35 -7.16 5.68 6.93
C LEU A 35 -7.62 6.33 8.25
N SER A 36 -8.94 6.48 8.43
CA SER A 36 -9.52 6.98 9.69
C SER A 36 -9.60 5.90 10.77
N CYS A 37 -10.10 4.70 10.45
CA CYS A 37 -10.28 3.63 11.41
C CYS A 37 -8.99 2.90 11.76
N GLN A 38 -8.08 2.75 10.79
CA GLN A 38 -6.80 2.02 10.96
C GLN A 38 -6.99 0.58 11.48
N ASN A 39 -8.15 -0.01 11.15
CA ASN A 39 -8.52 -1.38 11.50
C ASN A 39 -7.97 -2.38 10.46
N ALA A 40 -8.24 -3.66 10.67
CA ALA A 40 -7.93 -4.72 9.72
C ALA A 40 -8.56 -4.49 8.34
N ALA A 41 -8.00 -5.16 7.31
CA ALA A 41 -8.53 -5.13 5.96
C ALA A 41 -10.00 -5.57 5.90
N PHE A 42 -10.75 -4.96 4.99
CA PHE A 42 -12.18 -5.24 4.82
C PHE A 42 -12.57 -5.33 3.34
N CYS A 43 -13.75 -5.89 3.08
CA CYS A 43 -14.25 -6.11 1.72
C CYS A 43 -15.13 -4.96 1.20
N PHE A 44 -15.55 -5.08 -0.05
CA PHE A 44 -16.40 -4.09 -0.72
C PHE A 44 -17.71 -3.77 0.03
N TYR A 45 -18.37 -4.77 0.63
CA TYR A 45 -19.62 -4.54 1.37
C TYR A 45 -19.39 -3.86 2.71
N CYS A 46 -18.34 -4.26 3.44
CA CYS A 46 -17.95 -3.57 4.67
C CYS A 46 -17.63 -2.09 4.41
N ARG A 47 -17.03 -1.76 3.26
CA ARG A 47 -16.85 -0.37 2.85
C ARG A 47 -18.18 0.38 2.79
N SER A 48 -19.17 -0.21 2.14
CA SER A 48 -20.47 0.42 1.88
C SER A 48 -21.29 0.57 3.16
N SER A 49 -21.15 -0.34 4.12
CA SER A 49 -21.93 -0.33 5.37
C SER A 49 -21.27 0.42 6.52
N PHE A 50 -19.93 0.38 6.64
CA PHE A 50 -19.20 0.89 7.81
C PHE A 50 -18.17 1.99 7.50
N HIS A 51 -17.86 2.22 6.21
CA HIS A 51 -16.81 3.17 5.80
C HIS A 51 -17.27 4.08 4.65
N ILE A 52 -18.56 4.45 4.62
CA ILE A 52 -19.15 5.21 3.50
C ILE A 52 -18.50 6.59 3.31
N ASP A 53 -18.17 7.25 4.42
CA ASP A 53 -17.61 8.61 4.44
C ASP A 53 -16.13 8.62 4.86
N HIS A 54 -15.48 7.46 4.92
CA HIS A 54 -14.08 7.38 5.32
C HIS A 54 -13.13 7.35 4.12
N PRO A 55 -11.93 7.94 4.22
CA PRO A 55 -10.87 7.76 3.23
C PRO A 55 -10.39 6.30 3.25
N VAL A 56 -10.49 5.65 2.09
CA VAL A 56 -10.16 4.23 1.92
C VAL A 56 -9.18 4.06 0.76
N LEU A 57 -8.17 3.22 0.96
CA LEU A 57 -7.27 2.73 -0.09
C LEU A 57 -7.71 1.34 -0.54
N GLN A 58 -7.72 1.12 -1.86
CA GLN A 58 -7.90 -0.21 -2.42
C GLN A 58 -6.55 -0.84 -2.78
N ILE A 59 -6.25 -1.95 -2.11
CA ILE A 59 -5.02 -2.73 -2.32
C ILE A 59 -5.26 -3.75 -3.42
N ARG A 60 -4.24 -3.93 -4.26
CA ARG A 60 -4.25 -4.84 -5.42
C ARG A 60 -3.02 -5.73 -5.35
N ARG A 61 -3.04 -6.85 -6.07
CA ARG A 61 -1.88 -7.74 -6.19
C ARG A 61 -1.22 -7.60 -7.56
N SER A 62 0.09 -7.40 -7.55
CA SER A 62 0.94 -7.45 -8.75
C SER A 62 2.15 -8.33 -8.48
N SER A 63 2.27 -9.44 -9.20
CA SER A 63 3.33 -10.44 -9.02
C SER A 63 3.48 -10.88 -7.56
N TYR A 64 2.36 -11.23 -6.90
CA TYR A 64 2.30 -11.64 -5.48
C TYR A 64 2.61 -10.55 -4.44
N HIS A 65 2.83 -9.31 -4.85
CA HIS A 65 3.04 -8.21 -3.93
C HIS A 65 1.85 -7.26 -3.89
N ASP A 66 1.64 -6.69 -2.71
CA ASP A 66 0.59 -5.72 -2.46
C ASP A 66 0.99 -4.36 -3.02
N VAL A 67 0.12 -3.82 -3.87
CA VAL A 67 0.30 -2.53 -4.52
C VAL A 67 -0.91 -1.64 -4.32
N VAL A 68 -0.65 -0.35 -4.30
CA VAL A 68 -1.67 0.70 -4.32
C VAL A 68 -1.48 1.56 -5.57
N ARG A 69 -2.59 2.04 -6.14
CA ARG A 69 -2.51 3.01 -7.24
C ARG A 69 -2.00 4.33 -6.72
N VAL A 70 -1.08 4.93 -7.47
CA VAL A 70 -0.52 6.23 -7.13
C VAL A 70 -1.61 7.30 -6.97
N SER A 71 -2.60 7.30 -7.87
CA SER A 71 -3.74 8.23 -7.82
C SER A 71 -4.65 8.07 -6.59
N GLU A 72 -4.56 6.96 -5.86
CA GLU A 72 -5.30 6.77 -4.60
C GLU A 72 -4.47 7.27 -3.42
N ILE A 73 -3.20 6.84 -3.31
CA ILE A 73 -2.35 7.19 -2.16
C ILE A 73 -1.88 8.66 -2.17
N GLU A 74 -1.70 9.27 -3.34
CA GLU A 74 -1.34 10.71 -3.48
C GLU A 74 -2.36 11.65 -2.83
N LYS A 75 -3.60 11.20 -2.64
CA LYS A 75 -4.66 11.98 -1.97
C LYS A 75 -4.45 12.08 -0.46
N ALA A 76 -3.67 11.16 0.11
CA ALA A 76 -3.50 11.04 1.56
C ALA A 76 -2.04 11.19 2.01
N LEU A 77 -1.08 11.01 1.10
CA LEU A 77 0.35 11.07 1.39
C LEU A 77 1.10 11.73 0.23
N ASP A 78 2.03 12.62 0.58
CA ASP A 78 3.01 13.12 -0.37
C ASP A 78 4.04 12.03 -0.67
N ILE A 79 3.94 11.45 -1.87
CA ILE A 79 4.83 10.38 -2.33
C ILE A 79 5.99 10.88 -3.20
N ARG A 80 6.28 12.19 -3.21
CA ARG A 80 7.43 12.72 -3.94
C ARG A 80 8.72 12.01 -3.50
N GLY A 81 9.48 11.55 -4.48
CA GLY A 81 10.71 10.78 -4.27
C GLY A 81 10.51 9.28 -4.04
N VAL A 82 9.28 8.81 -3.80
CA VAL A 82 9.01 7.37 -3.65
C VAL A 82 9.03 6.71 -5.04
N GLN A 83 9.72 5.58 -5.14
CA GLN A 83 9.77 4.80 -6.38
C GLN A 83 8.36 4.32 -6.77
N THR A 84 7.95 4.62 -8.00
CA THR A 84 6.68 4.14 -8.58
C THR A 84 6.97 3.34 -9.85
N TYR A 85 6.04 2.47 -10.23
CA TYR A 85 6.15 1.62 -11.41
C TYR A 85 4.93 1.79 -12.29
N VAL A 86 5.12 1.66 -13.61
CA VAL A 86 3.99 1.60 -14.56
C VAL A 86 3.73 0.14 -14.88
N ILE A 87 2.54 -0.35 -14.52
CA ILE A 87 2.10 -1.72 -14.79
C ILE A 87 0.73 -1.65 -15.46
N ASN A 88 0.60 -2.26 -16.65
CA ASN A 88 -0.63 -2.23 -17.46
C ASN A 88 -1.17 -0.79 -17.63
N SER A 89 -0.30 0.14 -18.00
CA SER A 89 -0.59 1.57 -18.18
C SER A 89 -1.08 2.32 -16.93
N ALA A 90 -0.96 1.73 -15.73
CA ALA A 90 -1.28 2.38 -14.46
C ALA A 90 -0.03 2.58 -13.61
N ARG A 91 0.10 3.76 -12.99
CA ARG A 91 1.13 4.03 -11.97
C ARG A 91 0.75 3.37 -10.65
N VAL A 92 1.64 2.55 -10.11
CA VAL A 92 1.47 1.81 -8.86
C VAL A 92 2.68 1.97 -7.94
N LEU A 93 2.44 1.82 -6.65
CA LEU A 93 3.42 1.82 -5.58
C LEU A 93 3.33 0.49 -4.84
N PHE A 94 4.47 -0.16 -4.61
CA PHE A 94 4.56 -1.38 -3.79
C PHE A 94 4.58 -0.99 -2.32
N LEU A 95 3.72 -1.64 -1.52
CA LEU A 95 3.64 -1.34 -0.09
C LEU A 95 4.89 -1.82 0.65
N ASN A 96 5.32 -3.06 0.38
CA ASN A 96 6.50 -3.67 0.98
C ASN A 96 7.64 -3.79 -0.03
N GLU A 97 8.88 -3.71 0.47
CA GLU A 97 10.08 -3.85 -0.35
C GLU A 97 10.09 -5.20 -1.09
N ARG A 98 10.50 -5.14 -2.36
CA ARG A 98 10.98 -6.32 -3.07
C ARG A 98 12.48 -6.42 -2.81
N PRO A 99 13.03 -7.60 -2.46
CA PRO A 99 14.46 -7.81 -2.59
C PRO A 99 14.83 -7.68 -4.07
N GLN A 100 15.35 -6.51 -4.46
CA GLN A 100 15.86 -6.28 -5.80
C GLN A 100 17.10 -7.17 -6.01
N PRO A 101 17.21 -7.93 -7.11
CA PRO A 101 18.45 -8.59 -7.46
C PRO A 101 19.53 -7.53 -7.68
N LYS A 102 20.65 -7.64 -6.94
CA LYS A 102 21.80 -6.74 -7.05
C LYS A 102 22.51 -7.00 -8.38
N ASN A 103 22.09 -6.31 -9.42
CA ASN A 103 22.72 -6.43 -10.73
C ASN A 103 23.41 -5.11 -11.07
N SER A 104 24.73 -5.22 -11.16
CA SER A 104 25.71 -4.20 -11.49
C SER A 104 25.44 -3.47 -12.82
N SER A 105 25.68 -2.15 -12.76
CA SER A 105 26.20 -1.27 -13.83
C SER A 105 25.33 -0.92 -15.06
N HIS A 106 25.17 0.40 -15.23
CA HIS A 106 24.75 1.19 -16.42
C HIS A 106 23.26 1.38 -16.75
N GLU A 107 22.63 2.40 -16.14
CA GLU A 107 21.84 3.44 -16.83
C GLU A 107 21.56 4.60 -15.83
N PRO A 108 21.85 5.89 -16.15
CA PRO A 108 21.71 6.98 -15.20
C PRO A 108 20.37 7.69 -15.43
N PHE A 109 19.40 7.49 -14.54
CA PHE A 109 18.45 8.51 -14.04
C PHE A 109 17.35 7.83 -13.22
N LEU A 110 17.70 7.18 -12.11
CA LEU A 110 16.81 7.07 -10.95
C LEU A 110 17.66 7.18 -9.70
N ILE A 111 17.41 8.26 -8.95
CA ILE A 111 18.09 8.58 -7.70
C ILE A 111 17.98 7.35 -6.77
N PRO A 112 19.07 6.87 -6.16
CA PRO A 112 19.05 5.68 -5.30
C PRO A 112 18.05 5.82 -4.15
N PHE A 113 17.53 4.69 -3.69
CA PHE A 113 16.60 4.45 -2.57
C PHE A 113 16.98 5.08 -1.21
N ALA A 114 17.99 5.95 -1.13
CA ALA A 114 18.47 6.57 0.09
C ALA A 114 18.00 8.02 0.32
N SER A 115 17.17 8.60 -0.55
CA SER A 115 16.83 10.03 -0.47
C SER A 115 15.36 10.37 -0.17
N VAL A 116 14.55 9.39 0.26
CA VAL A 116 13.24 9.68 0.89
C VAL A 116 13.34 9.37 2.39
N PRO A 117 13.50 10.39 3.25
CA PRO A 117 13.78 10.18 4.68
C PRO A 117 12.73 9.39 5.46
N TRP A 118 11.50 9.23 4.95
CA TRP A 118 10.40 8.59 5.69
C TRP A 118 10.16 7.11 5.33
N VAL A 119 10.13 6.71 4.05
CA VAL A 119 9.85 5.29 3.70
C VAL A 119 11.00 4.37 4.11
N ALA A 120 12.25 4.82 3.93
CA ALA A 120 13.44 4.03 4.27
C ALA A 120 13.68 3.89 5.79
N ARG A 121 13.20 4.84 6.60
CA ARG A 121 13.32 4.74 8.08
C ARG A 121 12.32 3.77 8.69
N PHE A 122 11.14 3.62 8.09
CA PHE A 122 10.11 2.74 8.63
C PHE A 122 10.48 1.26 8.53
N VAL A 123 11.12 0.86 7.43
CA VAL A 123 11.55 -0.54 7.21
C VAL A 123 12.78 -0.90 8.07
N HIS A 124 13.62 0.08 8.44
CA HIS A 124 14.89 -0.20 9.14
C HIS A 124 14.81 -0.17 10.67
N GLN A 125 13.69 0.26 11.28
CA GLN A 125 13.64 0.50 12.74
C GLN A 125 12.68 -0.41 13.54
N HIS A 126 11.95 -1.34 12.90
CA HIS A 126 11.04 -2.26 13.63
C HIS A 126 11.11 -3.74 13.23
N PHE A 127 12.19 -4.16 12.55
CA PHE A 127 12.50 -5.59 12.34
C PHE A 127 14.00 -5.86 12.53
N PHE A 128 14.43 -5.79 13.79
CA PHE A 128 15.37 -6.75 14.38
C PHE A 128 14.72 -7.32 15.65
#